data_AF-A0A5E4K617-F1
#
_entry.id   AF-A0A5E4K617-F1
#
_cell.length_a   1.000
_cell.length_b   1.000
_cell.length_c   1.000
_cell.angle_alpha   90.00
_cell.angle_beta   90.00
_cell.angle_gamma   90.00
#
_symmetry.space_group_name_H-M   'P 1'
#
loop_
_entity.id
_entity.type
_entity.pdbx_description
1 polymer ?
#
loop_
_entity_poly.entity_id
_entity_poly.type
_entity_poly.pdbx_seq_one_letter_code
_entity_poly.pdbx_strand_id
1 'polypeptide(L)'
;MVSVRQYQQLKGISKNFSYGLGAGMILVILLSFFTQICSALIQTPPYTPSSPSPSDGAQNQPVNLRLSWLGGDSDGDTVTYTIYIDTSPSFNTANARTFTVTSDTYEYIKVAYGTTYYWSVSASDGVYYTTNNPVWSFTTQILSAPTAPAPTTPAPTAPAPTACSPDSTATPNPPVRCAAALASAPGATCTAAPAG
;
A
#
# COMPACT_ATOMS: atom_id res chain seq x y z
N MET A 1 7.85 -26.75 -27.05
CA MET A 1 8.74 -27.95 -27.11
C MET A 1 8.63 -28.65 -25.76
N VAL A 2 8.25 -29.93 -25.73
CA VAL A 2 8.18 -30.70 -24.47
C VAL A 2 9.56 -30.73 -23.82
N SER A 3 9.65 -30.29 -22.56
CA SER A 3 10.92 -30.27 -21.83
C SER A 3 11.53 -31.67 -21.78
N VAL A 4 12.86 -31.77 -21.94
CA VAL A 4 13.60 -33.04 -21.89
C VAL A 4 13.30 -33.84 -20.60
N ARG A 5 12.98 -33.15 -19.50
CA ARG A 5 12.56 -33.79 -18.24
C ARG A 5 11.20 -34.48 -18.35
N GLN A 6 10.23 -33.88 -19.04
CA GLN A 6 8.91 -34.50 -19.28
C GLN A 6 9.00 -35.69 -20.25
N TYR A 7 9.86 -35.61 -21.27
CA TYR A 7 10.07 -36.74 -22.19
C TYR A 7 10.65 -37.98 -21.50
N GLN A 8 11.56 -37.79 -20.54
CA GLN A 8 12.13 -38.92 -19.79
C GLN A 8 11.15 -39.52 -18.77
N GLN A 9 10.26 -38.72 -18.20
CA GLN A 9 9.14 -39.21 -17.37
C GLN A 9 8.18 -40.10 -18.17
N LEU A 10 7.86 -39.71 -19.41
CA LEU A 10 6.98 -40.49 -20.32
C LEU A 10 7.60 -41.86 -20.70
N LYS A 11 8.93 -41.95 -20.85
CA LYS A 11 9.62 -43.22 -21.14
C LYS A 11 9.67 -44.18 -19.95
N GLY A 12 9.58 -43.68 -18.72
CA GLY A 12 9.56 -44.51 -17.52
C GLY A 12 8.23 -45.25 -17.34
N ILE A 13 7.12 -44.60 -17.69
CA ILE A 13 5.76 -45.09 -17.45
C ILE A 13 5.37 -46.19 -18.46
N SER A 14 5.86 -46.13 -19.70
CA SER A 14 5.57 -47.15 -20.73
C SER A 14 6.16 -48.53 -20.42
N LYS A 15 7.13 -48.63 -19.51
CA LYS A 15 7.75 -49.91 -19.14
C LYS A 15 6.99 -50.68 -18.06
N ASN A 16 6.03 -50.05 -17.37
CA ASN A 16 5.31 -50.65 -16.24
C ASN A 16 3.90 -51.18 -16.60
N PHE A 17 3.46 -51.01 -17.85
CA PHE A 17 2.06 -51.24 -18.25
C PHE A 17 1.74 -52.67 -18.76
N SER A 18 2.54 -53.66 -18.36
CA SER A 18 2.44 -55.04 -18.84
C SER A 18 1.93 -56.02 -17.78
N TYR A 19 0.91 -55.69 -16.98
CA TYR A 19 0.34 -56.62 -15.99
C TYR A 19 -1.19 -56.47 -15.82
N GLY A 20 -1.96 -57.29 -16.55
CA GLY A 20 -3.21 -57.91 -16.04
C GLY A 20 -4.50 -57.08 -15.88
N LEU A 21 -4.66 -55.90 -16.47
CA LEU A 21 -5.90 -55.11 -16.34
C LEU A 21 -6.94 -55.49 -17.41
N GLY A 22 -8.23 -55.59 -17.03
CA GLY A 22 -9.32 -55.85 -17.97
C GLY A 22 -9.53 -54.71 -18.97
N ALA A 23 -10.07 -55.02 -20.16
CA ALA A 23 -10.20 -54.06 -21.28
C ALA A 23 -10.90 -52.74 -20.91
N GLY A 24 -11.89 -52.77 -20.02
CA GLY A 24 -12.56 -51.56 -19.53
C GLY A 24 -11.68 -50.67 -18.64
N MET A 25 -10.77 -51.27 -17.86
CA MET A 25 -9.83 -50.53 -17.01
C MET A 25 -8.69 -49.93 -17.82
N ILE A 26 -8.24 -50.63 -18.87
CA ILE A 26 -7.27 -50.10 -19.85
C ILE A 26 -7.85 -48.90 -20.60
N LEU A 27 -9.12 -48.93 -21.01
CA LEU A 27 -9.76 -47.81 -21.72
C LEU A 27 -9.93 -46.57 -20.82
N VAL A 28 -10.37 -46.75 -19.57
CA VAL A 28 -10.48 -45.64 -18.61
C VAL A 28 -9.10 -45.03 -18.32
N ILE A 29 -8.09 -45.87 -18.13
CA ILE A 29 -6.73 -45.39 -17.89
C ILE A 29 -6.17 -44.69 -19.13
N LEU A 30 -6.34 -45.24 -20.34
CA LEU A 30 -5.93 -44.57 -21.58
C LEU A 30 -6.65 -43.24 -21.80
N LEU A 31 -7.94 -43.13 -21.47
CA LEU A 31 -8.68 -41.86 -21.55
C LEU A 31 -8.17 -40.85 -20.51
N SER A 32 -7.93 -41.27 -19.27
CA SER A 32 -7.36 -40.42 -18.22
C SER A 32 -5.92 -39.98 -18.54
N PHE A 33 -5.09 -40.88 -19.09
CA PHE A 33 -3.74 -40.54 -19.55
C PHE A 33 -3.80 -39.68 -20.80
N PHE A 34 -4.72 -39.90 -21.73
CA PHE A 34 -4.88 -39.07 -22.92
C PHE A 34 -5.29 -37.65 -22.52
N THR A 35 -6.20 -37.47 -21.55
CA THR A 35 -6.52 -36.14 -21.01
C THR A 35 -5.34 -35.52 -20.27
N GLN A 36 -4.62 -36.28 -19.43
CA GLN A 36 -3.46 -35.78 -18.68
C GLN A 36 -2.29 -35.39 -19.61
N ILE A 37 -2.07 -36.17 -20.68
CA ILE A 37 -1.06 -35.90 -21.71
C ILE A 37 -1.49 -34.72 -22.59
N CYS A 38 -2.78 -34.54 -22.85
CA CYS A 38 -3.28 -33.40 -23.62
C CYS A 38 -3.09 -32.08 -22.86
N SER A 39 -3.33 -32.05 -21.55
CA SER A 39 -3.04 -30.88 -20.69
C SER A 39 -1.55 -30.52 -20.64
N ALA A 40 -0.64 -31.50 -20.64
CA ALA A 40 0.80 -31.24 -20.61
C ALA A 40 1.41 -30.79 -21.96
N LEU A 41 0.65 -30.86 -23.07
CA LEU A 41 1.14 -30.54 -24.40
C LEU A 41 0.74 -29.13 -24.89
N ILE A 42 -0.07 -28.40 -24.12
CA ILE A 42 -0.55 -27.05 -24.47
C ILE A 42 -0.20 -26.09 -23.32
N GLN A 43 1.08 -25.71 -23.20
CA GLN A 43 1.44 -24.59 -22.33
C GLN A 43 0.98 -23.27 -22.95
N THR A 44 0.33 -22.46 -22.15
CA THR A 44 -0.04 -21.09 -22.44
C THR A 44 0.93 -20.12 -21.75
N PRO A 45 1.15 -18.92 -22.30
CA PRO A 45 1.91 -17.90 -21.60
C PRO A 45 1.08 -17.32 -20.45
N PRO A 46 1.74 -16.76 -19.41
CA PRO A 46 1.05 -16.05 -18.34
C PRO A 46 0.17 -14.91 -18.87
N TYR A 47 -0.89 -14.59 -18.12
CA TYR A 47 -1.72 -13.44 -18.42
C TYR A 47 -0.90 -12.15 -18.32
N THR A 48 -1.06 -11.26 -19.31
CA THR A 48 -0.56 -9.89 -19.23
C THR A 48 -1.11 -9.21 -17.98
N PRO A 49 -0.27 -8.66 -17.10
CA PRO A 49 -0.73 -7.97 -15.90
C PRO A 49 -1.75 -6.87 -16.21
N SER A 50 -2.81 -6.80 -15.41
CA SER A 50 -3.94 -5.88 -15.62
C SER A 50 -4.52 -5.36 -14.29
N SER A 51 -5.52 -4.49 -14.36
CA SER A 51 -6.22 -3.94 -13.18
C SER A 51 -5.27 -3.43 -12.06
N PRO A 52 -4.40 -2.46 -12.38
CA PRO A 52 -3.43 -1.96 -11.44
C PRO A 52 -4.08 -1.27 -10.24
N SER A 53 -3.45 -1.41 -9.08
CA SER A 53 -3.65 -0.56 -7.91
C SER A 53 -2.28 -0.02 -7.47
N PRO A 54 -2.07 1.30 -7.38
CA PRO A 54 -3.01 2.37 -7.73
C PRO A 54 -3.48 2.27 -9.19
N SER A 55 -4.73 2.69 -9.44
CA SER A 55 -5.26 2.73 -10.80
C SER A 55 -4.40 3.65 -11.67
N ASP A 56 -4.36 3.40 -12.97
CA ASP A 56 -3.60 4.25 -13.87
C ASP A 56 -4.04 5.72 -13.77
N GLY A 57 -3.07 6.63 -13.65
CA GLY A 57 -3.28 8.05 -13.45
C GLY A 57 -3.70 8.46 -12.03
N ALA A 58 -3.72 7.55 -11.05
CA ALA A 58 -4.16 7.86 -9.69
C ALA A 58 -3.38 9.02 -9.07
N GLN A 59 -4.10 9.95 -8.44
CA GLN A 59 -3.52 11.16 -7.82
C GLN A 59 -3.45 11.03 -6.30
N ASN A 60 -2.67 11.90 -5.67
CA ASN A 60 -2.59 12.04 -4.20
C ASN A 60 -2.29 10.73 -3.46
N GLN A 61 -1.47 9.86 -4.05
CA GLN A 61 -1.10 8.60 -3.42
C GLN A 61 -0.15 8.82 -2.23
N PRO A 62 -0.23 8.00 -1.18
CA PRO A 62 0.69 8.08 -0.05
C PRO A 62 2.12 7.73 -0.49
N VAL A 63 3.11 8.25 0.22
CA VAL A 63 4.53 8.01 -0.11
C VAL A 63 5.05 6.62 0.29
N ASN A 64 4.25 5.89 1.06
CA ASN A 64 4.40 4.46 1.31
C ASN A 64 3.11 3.79 0.86
N LEU A 65 3.18 3.02 -0.22
CA LEU A 65 2.00 2.37 -0.79
C LEU A 65 2.27 0.91 -1.13
N ARG A 66 1.19 0.20 -1.48
CA ARG A 66 1.21 -1.13 -2.05
C ARG A 66 0.91 -1.04 -3.54
N LEU A 67 1.63 -1.82 -4.33
CA LEU A 67 1.28 -2.09 -5.72
C LEU A 67 0.56 -3.44 -5.82
N SER A 68 -0.50 -3.54 -6.61
CA SER A 68 -1.13 -4.82 -6.95
C SER A 68 -1.66 -4.82 -8.38
N TRP A 69 -1.80 -6.00 -8.95
CA TRP A 69 -2.30 -6.22 -10.31
C TRP A 69 -3.04 -7.55 -10.36
N LEU A 70 -3.81 -7.79 -11.41
CA LEU A 70 -4.29 -9.11 -11.76
C LEU A 70 -3.28 -9.78 -12.68
N GLY A 71 -3.00 -11.06 -12.42
CA GLY A 71 -2.15 -11.89 -13.27
C GLY A 71 -2.51 -13.37 -13.09
N GLY A 72 -1.58 -14.24 -13.45
CA GLY A 72 -1.70 -15.68 -13.25
C GLY A 72 -1.48 -16.39 -14.57
N ASP A 73 -1.84 -17.67 -14.59
CA ASP A 73 -1.68 -18.54 -15.75
C ASP A 73 -2.89 -19.48 -15.85
N SER A 74 -3.38 -19.74 -17.07
CA SER A 74 -4.52 -20.66 -17.30
C SER A 74 -4.23 -22.10 -16.94
N ASP A 75 -2.96 -22.50 -17.00
CA ASP A 75 -2.50 -23.85 -16.72
C ASP A 75 -2.28 -24.09 -15.22
N GLY A 76 -2.42 -23.03 -14.40
CA GLY A 76 -2.24 -23.07 -12.96
C GLY A 76 -0.77 -23.07 -12.53
N ASP A 77 0.14 -22.73 -13.45
CA ASP A 77 1.56 -22.63 -13.16
C ASP A 77 1.88 -21.48 -12.20
N THR A 78 2.97 -21.65 -11.46
CA THR A 78 3.47 -20.59 -10.59
C THR A 78 4.05 -19.46 -11.43
N VAL A 79 3.48 -18.27 -11.29
CA VAL A 79 3.94 -17.07 -12.01
C VAL A 79 4.85 -16.23 -11.13
N THR A 80 5.97 -15.82 -11.70
CA THR A 80 6.89 -14.83 -11.16
C THR A 80 6.67 -13.50 -11.87
N TYR A 81 6.54 -12.43 -11.09
CA TYR A 81 6.34 -11.08 -11.58
C TYR A 81 7.59 -10.23 -11.36
N THR A 82 8.00 -9.51 -12.40
CA THR A 82 9.03 -8.47 -12.31
C THR A 82 8.38 -7.11 -12.44
N ILE A 83 8.46 -6.30 -11.39
CA ILE A 83 7.92 -4.95 -11.32
C ILE A 83 9.02 -3.96 -11.67
N TYR A 84 8.74 -3.04 -12.57
CA TYR A 84 9.58 -1.91 -12.93
C TYR A 84 8.91 -0.64 -12.43
N ILE A 85 9.66 0.27 -11.81
CA ILE A 85 9.15 1.58 -11.41
C ILE A 85 10.22 2.65 -11.57
N ASP A 86 9.83 3.79 -12.13
CA ASP A 86 10.71 4.90 -12.42
C ASP A 86 9.90 6.22 -12.47
N THR A 87 10.58 7.36 -12.55
CA THR A 87 9.98 8.67 -12.85
C THR A 87 9.92 8.96 -14.35
N SER A 88 10.32 8.00 -15.19
CA SER A 88 10.17 8.04 -16.65
C SER A 88 9.45 6.78 -17.15
N PRO A 89 8.52 6.88 -18.11
CA PRO A 89 7.83 5.70 -18.67
C PRO A 89 8.78 4.77 -19.46
N SER A 90 10.00 5.20 -19.76
CA SER A 90 11.04 4.39 -20.42
C SER A 90 11.91 3.58 -19.47
N PHE A 91 11.73 3.70 -18.14
CA PHE A 91 12.46 2.94 -17.11
C PHE A 91 14.00 3.01 -17.24
N ASN A 92 14.53 4.18 -17.60
CA ASN A 92 15.94 4.38 -17.91
C ASN A 92 16.59 5.53 -17.11
N THR A 93 15.93 6.05 -16.07
CA THR A 93 16.59 7.02 -15.19
C THR A 93 17.54 6.32 -14.22
N ALA A 94 18.44 7.08 -13.60
CA ALA A 94 19.32 6.58 -12.55
C ALA A 94 18.58 6.06 -11.30
N ASN A 95 17.29 6.41 -11.14
CA ASN A 95 16.45 6.02 -10.01
C ASN A 95 15.48 4.89 -10.36
N ALA A 96 15.61 4.28 -11.54
CA ALA A 96 14.82 3.11 -11.92
C ALA A 96 15.03 1.97 -10.90
N ARG A 97 13.93 1.35 -10.48
CA ARG A 97 13.94 0.23 -9.53
C ARG A 97 13.20 -0.96 -10.10
N THR A 98 13.69 -2.14 -9.73
CA THR A 98 13.11 -3.42 -10.15
C THR A 98 12.93 -4.33 -8.94
N PHE A 99 11.80 -5.02 -8.89
CA PHE A 99 11.47 -5.98 -7.83
C PHE A 99 10.92 -7.27 -8.42
N THR A 100 11.12 -8.40 -7.75
CA THR A 100 10.61 -9.70 -8.19
C THR A 100 9.84 -10.38 -7.07
N VAL A 101 8.63 -10.86 -7.37
CA VAL A 101 7.73 -11.54 -6.43
C VAL A 101 6.95 -12.65 -7.12
N THR A 102 6.38 -13.58 -6.35
CA THR A 102 5.45 -14.61 -6.85
C THR A 102 4.00 -14.33 -6.45
N SER A 103 3.76 -13.30 -5.65
CA SER A 103 2.42 -12.77 -5.36
C SER A 103 2.01 -11.71 -6.38
N ASP A 104 0.71 -11.48 -6.49
CA ASP A 104 0.08 -10.43 -7.30
C ASP A 104 0.08 -9.04 -6.60
N THR A 105 0.87 -8.92 -5.53
CA THR A 105 1.07 -7.70 -4.74
C THR A 105 2.54 -7.48 -4.42
N TYR A 106 2.94 -6.21 -4.34
CA TYR A 106 4.22 -5.77 -3.77
C TYR A 106 3.98 -4.74 -2.68
N GLU A 107 4.35 -5.10 -1.45
CA GLU A 107 4.13 -4.29 -0.25
C GLU A 107 5.27 -3.26 -0.05
N TYR A 108 4.93 -2.14 0.60
CA TYR A 108 5.88 -1.15 1.13
C TYR A 108 6.81 -0.48 0.10
N ILE A 109 6.28 -0.04 -1.04
CA ILE A 109 7.08 0.81 -1.92
C ILE A 109 7.17 2.23 -1.36
N LYS A 110 8.40 2.69 -1.13
CA LYS A 110 8.69 4.06 -0.71
C LYS A 110 8.99 4.93 -1.93
N VAL A 111 8.35 6.08 -2.01
CA VAL A 111 8.43 7.04 -3.12
C VAL A 111 8.52 8.48 -2.59
N ALA A 112 8.98 9.42 -3.41
CA ALA A 112 9.09 10.82 -3.04
C ALA A 112 7.72 11.54 -3.08
N TYR A 113 7.56 12.61 -2.30
CA TYR A 113 6.39 13.48 -2.34
C TYR A 113 6.30 14.25 -3.68
N GLY A 114 5.09 14.60 -4.09
CA GLY A 114 4.81 15.45 -5.26
C GLY A 114 5.42 14.96 -6.56
N THR A 115 5.60 13.65 -6.72
CA THR A 115 6.31 13.03 -7.84
C THR A 115 5.39 12.07 -8.58
N THR A 116 5.43 12.13 -9.91
CA THR A 116 4.78 11.13 -10.77
C THR A 116 5.72 9.95 -10.98
N TYR A 117 5.21 8.76 -10.71
CA TYR A 117 5.89 7.50 -10.98
C TYR A 117 5.16 6.72 -12.07
N TYR A 118 5.95 6.08 -12.92
CA TYR A 118 5.52 5.12 -13.91
C TYR A 118 5.94 3.74 -13.46
N TRP A 119 5.08 2.74 -13.65
CA TRP A 119 5.37 1.36 -13.29
C TRP A 119 4.75 0.39 -14.27
N SER A 120 5.38 -0.77 -14.40
CA SER A 120 4.95 -1.86 -15.28
C SER A 120 5.28 -3.19 -14.61
N VAL A 121 4.56 -4.24 -14.97
CA VAL A 121 4.80 -5.59 -14.47
C VAL A 121 4.94 -6.54 -15.65
N SER A 122 6.00 -7.35 -15.63
CA SER A 122 6.20 -8.48 -16.53
C SER A 122 5.91 -9.78 -15.77
N ALA A 123 5.18 -10.72 -16.37
CA ALA A 123 4.86 -12.02 -15.79
C ALA A 123 5.61 -13.13 -16.52
N SER A 124 6.08 -14.15 -15.78
CA SER A 124 6.76 -15.33 -16.33
C SER A 124 6.44 -16.59 -15.52
N ASP A 125 6.19 -17.70 -16.20
CA ASP A 125 6.04 -19.06 -15.63
C ASP A 125 7.37 -19.84 -15.66
N GLY A 126 8.48 -19.19 -16.03
CA GLY A 126 9.80 -19.82 -16.21
C GLY A 126 10.04 -20.43 -17.59
N VAL A 127 9.02 -20.47 -18.47
CA VAL A 127 9.14 -20.92 -19.87
C VAL A 127 8.83 -19.77 -20.83
N TYR A 128 7.73 -19.08 -20.57
CA TYR A 128 7.22 -17.93 -21.30
C TYR A 128 7.29 -16.67 -20.43
N TYR A 129 7.14 -15.53 -21.09
CA TYR A 129 7.07 -14.23 -20.45
C TYR A 129 6.12 -13.32 -21.24
N THR A 130 5.47 -12.39 -20.55
CA THR A 130 4.61 -11.41 -21.19
C THR A 130 5.44 -10.37 -21.95
N THR A 131 4.94 -9.99 -23.13
CA THR A 131 5.54 -8.94 -23.97
C THR A 131 4.54 -7.80 -24.13
N ASN A 132 5.04 -6.58 -24.39
CA ASN A 132 4.22 -5.36 -24.49
C ASN A 132 3.37 -5.09 -23.24
N ASN A 133 4.01 -5.13 -22.08
CA ASN A 133 3.34 -4.87 -20.80
C ASN A 133 2.82 -3.43 -20.73
N PRO A 134 1.61 -3.19 -20.17
CA PRO A 134 1.12 -1.85 -19.92
C PRO A 134 2.06 -1.04 -19.01
N VAL A 135 2.12 0.27 -19.24
CA VAL A 135 2.78 1.21 -18.34
C VAL A 135 1.69 2.01 -17.65
N TRP A 136 1.64 1.92 -16.33
CA TRP A 136 0.72 2.65 -15.48
C TRP A 136 1.43 3.77 -14.76
N SER A 137 0.67 4.75 -14.28
CA SER A 137 1.20 5.89 -13.55
C SER A 137 0.42 6.21 -12.29
N PHE A 138 1.08 6.85 -11.33
CA PHE A 138 0.43 7.52 -10.21
C PHE A 138 1.24 8.72 -9.75
N THR A 139 0.57 9.68 -9.12
CA THR A 139 1.19 10.88 -8.54
C THR A 139 1.04 10.85 -7.02
N THR A 140 2.14 11.10 -6.32
CA THR A 140 2.14 11.15 -4.84
C THR A 140 1.63 12.47 -4.32
N GLN A 141 1.09 12.46 -3.10
CA GLN A 141 0.72 13.68 -2.37
C GLN A 141 1.89 14.65 -2.28
N ILE A 142 1.61 15.95 -2.33
CA ILE A 142 2.60 16.99 -2.09
C ILE A 142 2.93 17.07 -0.60
N LEU A 143 4.20 17.37 -0.28
CA LEU A 143 4.59 17.66 1.10
C LEU A 143 3.99 19.03 1.46
N SER A 144 2.94 19.02 2.27
CA SER A 144 2.38 20.27 2.81
C SER A 144 3.27 20.76 3.94
N ALA A 145 3.60 22.05 3.94
CA ALA A 145 4.23 22.67 5.10
C ALA A 145 3.31 22.47 6.33
N PRO A 146 3.87 22.24 7.53
CA PRO A 146 3.07 22.28 8.75
C PRO A 146 2.29 23.59 8.75
N THR A 147 0.97 23.53 8.80
CA THR A 147 0.17 24.73 8.94
C THR A 147 0.61 25.38 10.25
N ALA A 148 1.22 26.56 10.18
CA ALA A 148 1.51 27.32 11.39
C ALA A 148 0.21 27.40 12.20
N PRO A 149 0.25 27.26 13.54
CA PRO A 149 -0.94 27.49 14.34
C PRO A 149 -1.53 28.82 13.89
N ALA A 150 -2.83 28.83 13.57
CA ALA A 150 -3.50 30.08 13.23
C ALA A 150 -3.10 31.11 14.28
N PRO A 151 -2.68 32.34 13.90
CA PRO A 151 -2.32 33.35 14.88
C PRO A 151 -3.52 33.45 15.82
N THR A 152 -3.31 33.03 17.08
CA THR A 152 -4.34 33.20 18.10
C THR A 152 -4.50 34.69 18.21
N THR A 153 -5.53 35.24 17.55
CA THR A 153 -5.92 36.61 17.76
C THR A 153 -6.17 36.68 19.26
N PRO A 154 -5.43 37.53 20.02
CA PRO A 154 -5.75 37.70 21.42
C PRO A 154 -7.24 38.02 21.48
N ALA A 155 -8.00 37.27 22.28
CA ALA A 155 -9.38 37.63 22.55
C ALA A 155 -9.38 39.13 22.89
N PRO A 156 -10.28 39.95 22.32
CA PRO A 156 -10.30 41.38 22.60
C PRO A 156 -10.26 41.54 24.11
N THR A 157 -9.21 42.19 24.61
CA THR A 157 -9.05 42.46 26.03
C THR A 157 -10.36 43.06 26.48
N ALA A 158 -11.08 42.33 27.35
CA ALA A 158 -12.32 42.82 27.91
C ALA A 158 -12.04 44.24 28.42
N PRO A 159 -12.86 45.25 28.07
CA PRO A 159 -12.64 46.59 28.57
C PRO A 159 -12.48 46.50 30.08
N ALA A 160 -11.38 47.10 30.58
CA ALA A 160 -11.08 47.12 32.00
C ALA A 160 -12.35 47.52 32.76
N PRO A 161 -12.73 46.81 33.83
CA PRO A 161 -13.90 47.19 34.61
C PRO A 161 -13.75 48.66 34.99
N THR A 162 -14.74 49.46 34.64
CA THR A 162 -14.79 50.88 34.96
C THR A 162 -14.50 51.04 36.44
N ALA A 163 -13.34 51.62 36.78
CA ALA A 163 -13.01 51.90 38.16
C ALA A 163 -14.11 52.79 38.72
N CYS A 164 -14.75 52.35 39.81
CA CYS A 164 -15.64 53.23 40.55
C CYS A 164 -14.85 54.45 40.98
N SER A 165 -15.33 55.63 40.58
CA SER A 165 -14.83 56.90 41.05
C SER A 165 -14.83 56.90 42.58
N PRO A 166 -13.74 57.27 43.27
CA PRO A 166 -13.80 57.50 44.70
C PRO A 166 -14.65 58.74 44.95
N ASP A 167 -15.79 58.57 45.61
CA ASP A 167 -16.53 59.66 46.24
C ASP A 167 -15.65 60.28 47.32
N SER A 168 -15.23 61.52 47.09
CA SER A 168 -14.33 62.27 47.95
C SER A 168 -15.11 62.94 49.10
N THR A 169 -15.65 62.18 50.05
CA THR A 169 -16.17 62.77 51.30
C THR A 169 -16.02 61.92 52.58
N ALA A 170 -15.15 60.90 52.63
CA ALA A 170 -14.86 60.18 53.89
C ALA A 170 -13.35 60.12 54.21
N THR A 171 -13.01 60.51 55.44
CA THR A 171 -11.67 60.62 56.03
C THR A 171 -10.96 59.26 56.20
N PRO A 172 -9.61 59.22 56.33
CA PRO A 172 -8.82 57.99 56.24
C PRO A 172 -8.67 57.24 57.59
N ASN A 173 -8.40 55.92 57.49
CA ASN A 173 -7.74 55.00 58.44
C ASN A 173 -8.67 54.04 59.25
N PRO A 174 -8.37 52.71 59.41
CA PRO A 174 -7.20 51.91 58.97
C PRO A 174 -7.55 50.65 58.13
N PRO A 175 -6.59 49.72 57.91
CA PRO A 175 -5.79 49.57 56.69
C PRO A 175 -6.46 48.73 55.58
N VAL A 176 -6.15 49.10 54.35
CA VAL A 176 -6.53 48.40 53.12
C VAL A 176 -5.91 46.99 53.08
N ARG A 177 -6.74 45.96 52.99
CA ARG A 177 -6.34 44.67 52.41
C ARG A 177 -6.92 44.57 51.02
N CYS A 178 -6.08 44.77 50.01
CA CYS A 178 -6.40 44.37 48.64
C CYS A 178 -6.54 42.85 48.62
N ALA A 179 -7.78 42.35 48.61
CA ALA A 179 -8.09 40.95 48.32
C ALA A 179 -8.56 40.86 46.87
N ALA A 180 -7.91 39.95 46.16
CA ALA A 180 -8.03 39.73 44.73
C ALA A 180 -9.48 39.52 44.26
N ALA A 181 -9.77 40.08 43.09
CA ALA A 181 -10.97 39.83 42.33
C ALA A 181 -11.19 38.33 42.12
N LEU A 182 -12.36 37.83 42.53
CA LEU A 182 -12.91 36.59 42.04
C LEU A 182 -13.28 36.76 40.56
N ALA A 183 -12.60 36.01 39.70
CA ALA A 183 -13.12 35.65 38.39
C ALA A 183 -12.87 34.16 38.16
N SER A 184 -13.95 33.39 38.37
CA SER A 184 -14.35 32.18 37.64
C SER A 184 -13.32 31.55 36.69
N ALA A 185 -12.68 30.47 37.14
CA ALA A 185 -12.20 29.39 36.29
C ALA A 185 -12.74 28.05 36.84
N PRO A 186 -13.41 27.21 36.01
CA PRO A 186 -13.80 25.88 36.44
C PRO A 186 -12.58 24.97 36.43
N GLY A 187 -12.18 24.46 37.61
CA GLY A 187 -11.15 23.42 37.72
C GLY A 187 -9.96 23.68 38.67
N ALA A 188 -9.92 24.80 39.39
CA ALA A 188 -8.87 25.01 40.39
C ALA A 188 -9.21 24.29 41.72
N THR A 189 -8.51 23.20 41.99
CA THR A 189 -8.56 22.51 43.30
C THR A 189 -7.66 23.25 44.29
N CYS A 190 -8.24 23.76 45.38
CA CYS A 190 -7.50 24.30 46.50
C CYS A 190 -7.00 23.15 47.39
N THR A 191 -5.70 22.92 47.43
CA THR A 191 -5.08 22.14 48.52
C THR A 191 -4.73 23.09 49.67
N ALA A 192 -5.30 22.81 50.85
CA ALA A 192 -4.97 23.53 52.07
C ALA A 192 -3.52 23.22 52.50
N ALA A 193 -2.74 24.25 52.84
CA ALA A 193 -1.47 24.08 53.54
C ALA A 193 -1.72 23.73 55.01
N PRO A 194 -0.91 22.85 55.64
CA PRO A 194 -1.07 22.52 57.04
C PRO A 194 -0.58 23.67 57.92
N ALA A 195 -1.23 23.84 59.07
CA ALA A 195 -0.81 24.80 60.08
C ALA A 195 0.47 24.33 60.78
N GLY A 196 1.46 25.23 60.87
CA GLY A 196 2.73 25.06 61.58
C GLY A 196 3.63 26.26 61.37
#